data_AF-A0A4Y9MRM0-F1
#
_entry.id   AF-A0A4Y9MRM0-F1
#
_cell.length_a   1.000
_cell.length_b   1.000
_cell.length_c   1.000
_cell.angle_alpha   90.00
_cell.angle_beta   90.00
_cell.angle_gamma   90.00
#
_symmetry.space_group_name_H-M   'P 1'
#
loop_
_entity.id
_entity.type
_entity.pdbx_description
1 polymer ?
#
loop_
_entity_poly.entity_id
_entity_poly.type
_entity_poly.pdbx_seq_one_letter_code
_entity_poly.pdbx_strand_id
1 'polypeptide(L)'
;MTAGRGDAAPARLSTTSLLIVLLALLTGCGIGAQSREEPVPVADALPTPPRPPGSGGDDELVVYFVAGARLEPVTRSVPSRRPQDAVDRLLAGPTRAEAGAGLRTALSPQHLTVLTGPDGGTVTVAVTRSFTTIGGGDQLLAVAQVVWTVTQFPRIDDVRFLFEGALVAVPTDEGLTSRPVDRADYASIAPRPDAPTGTPETSPSTPGSPR
;
A
#
# COMPACT_ATOMS: atom_id res chain seq x y z
N MET A 1 -11.78 -5.16 -81.71
CA MET A 1 -12.21 -3.77 -82.00
C MET A 1 -13.72 -3.73 -81.85
N THR A 2 -14.24 -3.33 -80.69
CA THR A 2 -15.65 -2.93 -80.49
C THR A 2 -15.77 -2.27 -79.13
N ALA A 3 -15.81 -0.93 -79.15
CA ALA A 3 -16.30 -0.12 -78.06
C ALA A 3 -17.83 0.04 -78.21
N GLY A 4 -18.55 0.12 -77.09
CA GLY A 4 -19.98 0.43 -77.06
C GLY A 4 -20.39 0.86 -75.66
N ARG A 5 -20.71 2.14 -75.52
CA ARG A 5 -20.86 2.93 -74.30
C ARG A 5 -22.35 3.07 -73.93
N GLY A 6 -22.63 3.07 -72.62
CA GLY A 6 -23.65 3.91 -71.94
C GLY A 6 -25.14 3.63 -72.21
N ASP A 7 -25.88 3.21 -71.18
CA ASP A 7 -26.73 4.08 -70.33
C ASP A 7 -27.71 3.19 -69.55
N ALA A 8 -27.73 3.33 -68.22
CA ALA A 8 -28.71 2.63 -67.37
C ALA A 8 -29.39 3.63 -66.42
N ALA A 9 -30.71 3.61 -66.53
CA ALA A 9 -31.71 4.52 -65.97
C ALA A 9 -31.81 4.54 -64.42
N PRO A 10 -32.49 5.54 -63.83
CA PRO A 10 -32.48 5.78 -62.39
C PRO A 10 -33.63 5.09 -61.62
N ALA A 11 -33.34 4.86 -60.33
CA ALA A 11 -34.23 4.95 -59.18
C ALA A 11 -35.52 4.11 -59.13
N ARG A 12 -35.49 2.99 -58.40
CA ARG A 12 -36.63 2.42 -57.64
C ARG A 12 -36.17 1.78 -56.32
N LEU A 13 -35.50 2.56 -55.46
CA LEU A 13 -35.55 2.36 -54.01
C LEU A 13 -36.84 3.04 -53.52
N SER A 14 -37.82 2.32 -52.96
CA SER A 14 -38.77 3.00 -52.04
C SER A 14 -39.68 2.12 -51.18
N THR A 15 -40.04 0.89 -51.54
CA THR A 15 -41.18 0.25 -50.81
C THR A 15 -40.80 -0.96 -49.97
N THR A 16 -39.84 -1.78 -50.41
CA THR A 16 -39.52 -3.05 -49.72
C THR A 16 -38.63 -2.86 -48.49
N SER A 17 -37.85 -1.78 -48.44
CA SER A 17 -36.96 -1.49 -47.30
C SER A 17 -37.73 -1.01 -46.06
N LEU A 18 -38.93 -0.44 -46.25
CA LEU A 18 -39.73 0.13 -45.16
C LEU A 18 -40.33 -0.94 -44.24
N LEU A 19 -40.57 -2.15 -44.75
CA LEU A 19 -41.22 -3.23 -43.98
C LEU A 19 -40.22 -4.02 -43.11
N ILE A 20 -38.95 -4.12 -43.52
CA ILE A 20 -37.92 -4.88 -42.79
C ILE A 20 -37.43 -4.09 -41.56
N VAL A 21 -37.40 -2.76 -41.65
CA VAL A 21 -36.98 -1.90 -40.53
C VAL A 21 -38.00 -1.92 -39.38
N LEU A 22 -39.30 -2.12 -39.66
CA LEU A 22 -40.33 -2.15 -38.62
C LEU A 22 -40.27 -3.41 -37.75
N LEU A 23 -39.64 -4.51 -38.21
CA LEU A 23 -39.64 -5.79 -37.49
C LEU A 23 -38.41 -6.03 -36.61
N ALA A 24 -37.31 -5.30 -36.78
CA ALA A 24 -36.10 -5.47 -35.95
C ALA A 24 -36.12 -4.65 -34.64
N LEU A 25 -37.32 -4.27 -34.19
CA LEU A 25 -37.60 -3.52 -32.97
C LEU A 25 -37.54 -4.35 -31.66
N LEU A 26 -36.88 -5.51 -31.67
CA LEU A 26 -36.75 -6.35 -30.46
C LEU A 26 -35.29 -6.63 -30.09
N THR A 27 -34.93 -6.06 -28.94
CA THR A 27 -33.87 -6.47 -28.00
C THR A 27 -32.42 -6.17 -28.38
N GLY A 28 -31.95 -5.02 -27.88
CA GLY A 28 -30.52 -4.74 -27.69
C GLY A 28 -30.33 -3.51 -26.80
N CYS A 29 -30.18 -3.70 -25.49
CA CYS A 29 -29.66 -2.66 -24.60
C CYS A 29 -28.18 -2.45 -24.92
N GLY A 30 -27.90 -1.59 -25.90
CA GLY A 30 -26.57 -1.04 -26.17
C GLY A 30 -26.45 0.32 -25.52
N ILE A 31 -25.86 0.39 -24.33
CA ILE A 31 -25.50 1.65 -23.66
C ILE A 31 -24.31 2.30 -24.38
N GLY A 32 -24.60 3.05 -25.44
CA GLY A 32 -23.61 3.93 -26.06
C GLY A 32 -23.35 5.13 -25.17
N ALA A 33 -22.16 5.22 -24.57
CA ALA A 33 -21.67 6.45 -23.98
C ALA A 33 -21.49 7.49 -25.09
N GLN A 34 -22.41 8.44 -25.17
CA GLN A 34 -22.29 9.66 -25.98
C GLN A 34 -22.82 10.81 -25.11
N SER A 35 -22.04 11.20 -24.10
CA SER A 35 -22.27 12.47 -23.41
C SER A 35 -21.86 13.59 -24.36
N ARG A 36 -22.85 14.09 -25.10
CA ARG A 36 -22.78 15.37 -25.82
C ARG A 36 -22.92 16.46 -24.76
N GLU A 37 -21.82 17.12 -24.39
CA GLU A 37 -21.87 18.35 -23.58
C GLU A 37 -22.76 19.38 -24.28
N GLU A 38 -23.92 19.66 -23.69
CA GLU A 38 -24.72 20.84 -23.99
C GLU A 38 -24.31 21.93 -22.98
N PRO A 39 -23.75 23.07 -23.39
CA PRO A 39 -23.31 24.09 -22.45
C PRO A 39 -24.54 24.79 -21.86
N VAL A 40 -24.82 24.50 -20.58
CA VAL A 40 -25.85 25.20 -19.80
C VAL A 40 -25.32 26.60 -19.48
N PRO A 41 -26.07 27.67 -19.78
CA PRO A 41 -25.66 29.03 -19.44
C PRO A 41 -25.64 29.20 -17.92
N VAL A 42 -24.49 29.66 -17.42
CA VAL A 42 -24.19 29.86 -16.00
C VAL A 42 -25.10 30.95 -15.45
N ALA A 43 -26.08 30.56 -14.64
CA ALA A 43 -26.71 31.46 -13.68
C ALA A 43 -25.88 31.45 -12.39
N ASP A 44 -25.27 32.60 -12.09
CA ASP A 44 -24.64 33.04 -10.84
C ASP A 44 -24.19 31.94 -9.86
N ALA A 45 -22.91 31.56 -9.99
CA ALA A 45 -22.23 30.77 -8.98
C ALA A 45 -21.96 31.62 -7.73
N LEU A 46 -22.64 31.30 -6.63
CA LEU A 46 -22.12 31.57 -5.28
C LEU A 46 -20.71 30.94 -5.18
N PRO A 47 -19.71 31.62 -4.59
CA PRO A 47 -18.37 31.07 -4.47
C PRO A 47 -18.44 29.80 -3.60
N THR A 48 -18.28 28.65 -4.23
CA THR A 48 -18.06 27.39 -3.52
C THR A 48 -16.70 27.50 -2.83
N PRO A 49 -16.60 27.35 -1.50
CA PRO A 49 -15.30 27.35 -0.85
C PRO A 49 -14.41 26.25 -1.45
N PRO A 50 -13.09 26.50 -1.61
CA PRO A 50 -12.19 25.47 -2.12
C PRO A 50 -12.28 24.24 -1.22
N ARG A 51 -12.65 23.09 -1.81
CA ARG A 51 -12.55 21.80 -1.12
C ARG A 51 -11.07 21.61 -0.72
N PRO A 52 -10.75 21.39 0.56
CA PRO A 52 -9.38 21.12 0.97
C PRO A 52 -8.79 19.95 0.16
N PRO A 53 -7.52 19.98 -0.26
CA PRO A 53 -6.86 18.77 -0.73
C PRO A 53 -6.83 17.77 0.43
N GLY A 54 -7.48 16.62 0.28
CA GLY A 54 -7.48 15.57 1.31
C GLY A 54 -8.80 14.84 1.59
N SER A 55 -9.70 14.68 0.61
CA SER A 55 -10.86 13.77 0.75
C SER A 55 -10.63 12.38 0.13
N GLY A 56 -9.38 11.90 0.12
CA GLY A 56 -9.10 10.48 0.28
C GLY A 56 -8.66 10.31 1.72
N GLY A 57 -9.36 9.52 2.52
CA GLY A 57 -8.91 9.26 3.88
C GLY A 57 -7.57 8.54 3.80
N ASP A 58 -6.51 9.13 4.35
CA ASP A 58 -5.24 8.43 4.49
C ASP A 58 -5.48 7.24 5.45
N ASP A 59 -5.09 6.04 5.01
CA ASP A 59 -5.03 4.86 5.87
C ASP A 59 -3.87 5.00 6.85
N GLU A 60 -3.90 4.23 7.95
CA GLU A 60 -2.79 4.13 8.89
C GLU A 60 -2.17 2.72 8.88
N LEU A 61 -0.84 2.68 9.00
CA LEU A 61 -0.07 1.46 9.22
C LEU A 61 1.05 1.69 10.23
N VAL A 62 1.62 0.60 10.75
CA VAL A 62 2.72 0.65 11.71
C VAL A 62 4.02 0.32 10.98
N VAL A 63 5.05 1.12 11.20
CA VAL A 63 6.44 0.77 10.83
C VAL A 63 7.25 0.60 12.10
N TYR A 64 8.25 -0.27 12.07
CA TYR A 64 9.05 -0.57 13.24
C TYR A 64 10.46 0.04 13.07
N PHE A 65 10.78 1.02 13.92
CA PHE A 65 12.11 1.61 14.00
C PHE A 65 12.90 1.02 15.15
N VAL A 66 14.19 1.35 15.26
CA VAL A 66 15.05 0.89 16.34
C VAL A 66 15.12 1.96 17.43
N ALA A 67 14.86 1.55 18.68
CA ALA A 67 15.06 2.33 19.90
C ALA A 67 16.04 1.60 20.82
N GLY A 68 17.30 2.07 20.86
CA GLY A 68 18.38 1.36 21.55
C GLY A 68 18.69 0.03 20.87
N ALA A 69 18.34 -1.08 21.54
CA ALA A 69 18.56 -2.46 21.08
C ALA A 69 17.26 -3.22 20.76
N ARG A 70 16.11 -2.54 20.72
CA ARG A 70 14.79 -3.13 20.45
C ARG A 70 14.07 -2.37 19.34
N LEU A 71 13.00 -2.94 18.82
CA LEU A 71 12.10 -2.25 17.92
C LEU A 71 11.14 -1.31 18.69
N GLU A 72 10.62 -0.31 18.00
CA GLU A 72 9.59 0.63 18.46
C GLU A 72 8.55 0.81 17.34
N PRO A 73 7.26 0.60 17.60
CA PRO A 73 6.20 0.80 16.61
C PRO A 73 5.92 2.30 16.42
N VAL A 74 5.79 2.72 15.17
CA VAL A 74 5.42 4.10 14.81
C VAL A 74 4.33 4.08 13.77
N THR A 75 3.21 4.74 14.06
CA THR A 75 2.10 4.88 13.12
C THR A 75 2.44 5.87 12.00
N ARG A 76 2.11 5.50 10.75
CA ARG A 76 2.32 6.30 9.55
C ARG A 76 1.03 6.37 8.75
N SER A 77 0.71 7.58 8.28
CA SER A 77 -0.35 7.80 7.29
C SER A 77 0.12 7.42 5.89
N VAL A 78 -0.72 6.70 5.16
CA VAL A 78 -0.45 6.20 3.81
C VAL A 78 -1.68 6.36 2.93
N PRO A 79 -1.48 6.56 1.61
CA PRO A 79 -2.60 6.64 0.68
C PRO A 79 -3.35 5.31 0.53
N SER A 80 -2.69 4.19 0.85
CA SER A 80 -3.27 2.85 0.85
C SER A 80 -2.54 1.95 1.83
N ARG A 81 -3.27 1.04 2.48
CA ARG A 81 -2.69 0.06 3.39
C ARG A 81 -2.19 -1.21 2.67
N ARG A 82 -1.18 -1.09 1.78
CA ARG A 82 -0.53 -2.26 1.13
C ARG A 82 0.83 -2.58 1.77
N PRO A 83 1.30 -3.84 1.71
CA PRO A 83 2.63 -4.22 2.21
C PRO A 83 3.78 -3.41 1.62
N GLN A 84 3.70 -3.07 0.33
CA GLN A 84 4.70 -2.22 -0.31
C GLN A 84 4.73 -0.81 0.32
N ASP A 85 3.57 -0.20 0.56
CA ASP A 85 3.50 1.13 1.17
C ASP A 85 4.10 1.13 2.60
N ALA A 86 3.96 0.03 3.34
CA ALA A 86 4.57 -0.14 4.66
C ALA A 86 6.10 -0.14 4.60
N VAL A 87 6.67 -0.89 3.64
CA VAL A 87 8.11 -0.96 3.43
C VAL A 87 8.66 0.37 2.93
N ASP A 88 7.94 1.06 2.04
CA ASP A 88 8.33 2.39 1.57
C ASP A 88 8.35 3.41 2.72
N ARG A 89 7.37 3.37 3.62
CA ARG A 89 7.35 4.20 4.83
C ARG A 89 8.47 3.85 5.82
N LEU A 90 8.83 2.58 5.94
CA LEU A 90 9.95 2.14 6.75
C LEU A 90 11.28 2.67 6.19
N LEU A 91 11.48 2.58 4.87
CA LEU A 91 12.68 3.04 4.18
C LEU A 91 12.81 4.57 4.15
N ALA A 92 11.71 5.31 4.23
CA ALA A 92 11.73 6.76 4.44
C ALA A 92 12.39 7.16 5.77
N GLY A 93 12.45 6.23 6.74
CA GLY A 93 13.15 6.41 8.01
C GLY A 93 12.36 7.23 9.05
N PRO A 94 12.97 7.45 10.22
CA PRO A 94 12.42 8.32 11.26
C PRO A 94 12.41 9.79 10.81
N THR A 95 11.44 10.55 11.29
CA THR A 95 11.45 12.01 11.17
C THR A 95 12.56 12.61 12.02
N ARG A 96 12.87 13.90 11.82
CA ARG A 96 13.88 14.58 12.66
C ARG A 96 13.52 14.60 14.14
N ALA A 97 12.24 14.75 14.48
CA ALA A 97 11.78 14.76 15.86
C ALA A 97 11.94 13.38 16.51
N GLU A 98 11.56 12.31 15.78
CA GLU A 98 11.74 10.92 16.22
C GLU A 98 13.21 10.55 16.38
N ALA A 99 14.06 10.98 15.44
CA ALA A 99 15.51 10.81 15.55
C ALA A 99 16.08 11.55 16.77
N GLY A 100 15.59 12.77 17.05
CA GLY A 100 15.91 13.51 18.27
C GLY A 100 15.44 12.81 19.55
N ALA A 101 14.39 11.98 19.46
CA ALA A 101 13.91 11.12 20.54
C ALA A 101 14.64 9.77 20.63
N GLY A 102 15.65 9.53 19.79
CA GLY A 102 16.49 8.32 19.81
C GLY A 102 16.04 7.20 18.89
N LEU A 103 15.04 7.42 18.02
CA LEU A 103 14.68 6.45 16.98
C LEU A 103 15.68 6.48 15.82
N ARG A 104 16.07 5.30 15.33
CA ARG A 104 16.92 5.14 14.15
C ARG A 104 16.39 4.03 13.25
N THR A 105 16.99 3.91 12.07
CA THR A 105 16.80 2.75 11.19
C THR A 105 18.13 2.03 11.02
N ALA A 106 18.11 0.70 10.94
CA ALA A 106 19.24 -0.13 10.55
C ALA A 106 19.29 -0.37 9.03
N LEU A 107 18.31 0.16 8.29
CA LEU A 107 18.25 0.09 6.83
C LEU A 107 18.89 1.35 6.22
N SER A 108 19.93 1.15 5.43
CA SER A 108 20.47 2.20 4.56
C SER A 108 19.45 2.61 3.49
N PRO A 109 19.54 3.83 2.92
CA PRO A 109 18.69 4.24 1.81
C PRO A 109 18.78 3.25 0.65
N GLN A 110 17.67 2.59 0.35
CA GLN A 110 17.57 1.54 -0.67
C GLN A 110 16.10 1.34 -1.07
N HIS A 111 15.88 0.49 -2.07
CA HIS A 111 14.55 0.03 -2.45
C HIS A 111 14.38 -1.43 -2.06
N LEU A 112 13.18 -1.83 -1.65
CA LEU A 112 12.80 -3.22 -1.39
C LEU A 112 11.45 -3.45 -2.07
N THR A 113 11.26 -4.61 -2.71
CA THR A 113 9.99 -4.94 -3.37
C THR A 113 9.30 -6.08 -2.64
N VAL A 114 8.04 -5.89 -2.26
CA VAL A 114 7.21 -6.96 -1.68
C VAL A 114 6.48 -7.69 -2.80
N LEU A 115 6.80 -8.95 -2.97
CA LEU A 115 6.20 -9.87 -3.92
C LEU A 115 5.24 -10.80 -3.17
N THR A 116 3.96 -10.74 -3.51
CA THR A 116 2.97 -11.68 -2.97
C THR A 116 3.06 -12.97 -3.77
N GLY A 117 3.29 -14.10 -3.09
CA GLY A 117 3.30 -15.42 -3.71
C GLY A 117 1.89 -15.97 -3.93
N PRO A 118 1.75 -17.06 -4.69
CA PRO A 118 0.48 -17.77 -4.84
C PRO A 118 0.04 -18.51 -3.57
N ASP A 119 0.95 -18.72 -2.61
CA ASP A 119 0.72 -19.53 -1.41
C ASP A 119 0.36 -18.67 -0.19
N GLY A 120 -0.60 -19.17 0.60
CA GLY A 120 -1.20 -18.47 1.73
C GLY A 120 -0.23 -18.19 2.88
N GLY A 121 0.01 -16.91 3.16
CA GLY A 121 0.68 -16.45 4.38
C GLY A 121 2.12 -15.97 4.16
N THR A 122 2.89 -16.53 3.23
CA THR A 122 4.29 -16.13 3.04
C THR A 122 4.45 -15.09 1.93
N VAL A 123 5.06 -13.94 2.24
CA VAL A 123 5.49 -12.97 1.23
C VAL A 123 6.98 -12.99 1.00
N THR A 124 7.38 -12.67 -0.23
CA THR A 124 8.80 -12.58 -0.59
C THR A 124 9.21 -11.12 -0.71
N VAL A 125 10.26 -10.72 0.00
CA VAL A 125 10.86 -9.38 -0.12
C VAL A 125 12.11 -9.49 -0.98
N ALA A 126 12.08 -8.88 -2.16
CA ALA A 126 13.26 -8.71 -2.99
C ALA A 126 14.10 -7.56 -2.44
N VAL A 127 15.33 -7.88 -2.06
CA VAL A 127 16.29 -6.96 -1.46
C VAL A 127 17.36 -6.53 -2.46
N THR A 128 18.14 -5.52 -2.07
CA THR A 128 19.28 -5.03 -2.86
C THR A 128 20.60 -5.47 -2.25
N ARG A 129 21.71 -5.20 -2.95
CA ARG A 129 23.05 -5.44 -2.43
C ARG A 129 23.29 -4.69 -1.11
N SER A 130 22.75 -3.47 -0.96
CA SER A 130 22.88 -2.68 0.26
C SER A 130 22.35 -3.44 1.49
N PHE A 131 21.26 -4.20 1.33
CA PHE A 131 20.67 -5.03 2.38
C PHE A 131 21.56 -6.22 2.74
N THR A 132 22.13 -6.90 1.74
CA THR A 132 22.97 -8.08 1.97
C THR A 132 24.33 -7.74 2.57
N THR A 133 24.77 -6.49 2.45
CA THR A 133 26.03 -5.98 3.02
C THR A 133 25.88 -5.38 4.42
N ILE A 134 24.67 -5.36 5.00
CA ILE A 134 24.48 -4.92 6.39
C ILE A 134 25.22 -5.90 7.31
N GLY A 135 26.15 -5.39 8.11
CA GLY A 135 27.00 -6.20 8.97
C GLY A 135 26.70 -6.05 10.46
N GLY A 136 27.15 -7.01 11.25
CA GLY A 136 27.12 -6.96 12.71
C GLY A 136 25.71 -6.94 13.30
N GLY A 137 25.57 -6.31 14.47
CA GLY A 137 24.29 -6.27 15.20
C GLY A 137 23.15 -5.53 14.47
N ASP A 138 23.48 -4.64 13.52
CA ASP A 138 22.46 -3.95 12.73
C ASP A 138 21.81 -4.87 11.68
N GLN A 139 22.44 -5.99 11.30
CA GLN A 139 21.82 -6.93 10.36
C GLN A 139 20.55 -7.56 10.94
N LEU A 140 20.60 -8.05 12.18
CA LEU A 140 19.44 -8.60 12.88
C LEU A 140 18.32 -7.57 13.00
N LEU A 141 18.65 -6.34 13.40
CA LEU A 141 17.70 -5.24 13.49
C LEU A 141 17.07 -4.90 12.15
N ALA A 142 17.87 -4.79 11.08
CA ALA A 142 17.38 -4.46 9.74
C ALA A 142 16.38 -5.50 9.22
N VAL A 143 16.67 -6.79 9.39
CA VAL A 143 15.75 -7.85 9.00
C VAL A 143 14.49 -7.81 9.85
N ALA A 144 14.62 -7.69 11.17
CA ALA A 144 13.47 -7.61 12.08
C ALA A 144 12.57 -6.41 11.78
N GLN A 145 13.12 -5.24 11.47
CA GLN A 145 12.34 -4.06 11.06
C GLN A 145 11.43 -4.38 9.87
N VAL A 146 11.95 -5.07 8.85
CA VAL A 146 11.16 -5.49 7.67
C VAL A 146 10.12 -6.53 8.07
N VAL A 147 10.52 -7.58 8.79
CA VAL A 147 9.63 -8.68 9.18
C VAL A 147 8.45 -8.17 10.00
N TRP A 148 8.69 -7.40 11.06
CA TRP A 148 7.62 -6.85 11.91
C TRP A 148 6.69 -5.91 11.14
N THR A 149 7.23 -5.09 10.25
CA THR A 149 6.46 -4.17 9.41
C THR A 149 5.59 -4.92 8.40
N VAL A 150 6.11 -5.96 7.76
CA VAL A 150 5.42 -6.70 6.69
C VAL A 150 4.42 -7.73 7.24
N THR A 151 4.68 -8.32 8.41
CA THR A 151 3.76 -9.26 9.08
C THR A 151 2.66 -8.58 9.89
N GLN A 152 2.54 -7.24 9.82
CA GLN A 152 1.40 -6.54 10.43
C GLN A 152 0.07 -6.83 9.71
N PHE A 153 0.15 -7.30 8.46
CA PHE A 153 -1.00 -7.54 7.62
C PHE A 153 -1.57 -8.93 7.94
N PRO A 154 -2.87 -9.07 8.26
CA PRO A 154 -3.45 -10.34 8.73
C PRO A 154 -3.37 -11.54 7.78
N ARG A 155 -2.99 -11.33 6.52
CA ARG A 155 -2.80 -12.39 5.51
C ARG A 155 -1.33 -12.73 5.27
N ILE A 156 -0.43 -12.16 6.08
CA ILE A 156 1.01 -12.33 5.97
C ILE A 156 1.51 -12.86 7.31
N ASP A 157 1.85 -14.14 7.33
CA ASP A 157 2.38 -14.86 8.48
C ASP A 157 3.91 -14.78 8.49
N ASP A 158 4.54 -14.97 7.34
CA ASP A 158 6.00 -15.09 7.21
C ASP A 158 6.58 -14.27 6.05
N VAL A 159 7.88 -13.97 6.16
CA VAL A 159 8.65 -13.25 5.14
C VAL A 159 9.84 -14.08 4.69
N ARG A 160 10.09 -14.10 3.39
CA ARG A 160 11.29 -14.70 2.79
C ARG A 160 12.06 -13.66 1.98
N PHE A 161 13.38 -13.73 1.96
CA PHE A 161 14.21 -12.72 1.30
C PHE A 161 14.88 -13.26 0.03
N LEU A 162 14.85 -12.46 -1.04
CA LEU A 162 15.53 -12.76 -2.31
C LEU A 162 16.49 -11.64 -2.70
N PHE A 163 17.67 -11.99 -3.20
CA PHE A 163 18.56 -11.07 -3.90
C PHE A 163 18.84 -11.65 -5.28
N GLU A 164 18.54 -10.89 -6.34
CA GLU A 164 18.71 -11.32 -7.75
C GLU A 164 18.07 -12.70 -8.04
N GLY A 165 16.92 -12.99 -7.41
CA GLY A 165 16.17 -14.24 -7.59
C GLY A 165 16.67 -15.43 -6.75
N ALA A 166 17.77 -15.27 -6.00
CA ALA A 166 18.29 -16.30 -5.10
C ALA A 166 17.88 -16.06 -3.64
N LEU A 167 17.62 -17.14 -2.90
CA LEU A 167 17.33 -17.07 -1.47
C LEU A 167 18.52 -16.51 -0.69
N VAL A 168 18.23 -15.52 0.16
CA VAL A 168 19.21 -14.92 1.06
C VAL A 168 19.02 -15.49 2.46
N ALA A 169 20.10 -15.96 3.06
CA ALA A 169 20.09 -16.32 4.48
C ALA A 169 20.10 -15.04 5.34
N VAL A 170 19.18 -14.96 6.28
CA VAL A 170 19.04 -13.83 7.22
C VAL A 170 19.31 -14.27 8.65
N PRO A 171 19.84 -13.39 9.51
CA PRO A 171 20.01 -13.68 10.93
C PRO A 171 18.66 -13.73 11.65
N THR A 172 18.54 -14.68 12.57
CA THR A 172 17.43 -14.82 13.54
C THR A 172 18.04 -15.01 14.94
N ASP A 173 17.19 -15.06 15.96
CA ASP A 173 17.61 -15.38 17.33
C ASP A 173 18.28 -16.78 17.45
N GLU A 174 17.96 -17.70 16.52
CA GLU A 174 18.51 -19.07 16.50
C GLU A 174 19.68 -19.26 15.52
N GLY A 175 20.06 -18.21 14.77
CA GLY A 175 21.14 -18.24 13.79
C GLY A 175 20.70 -17.87 12.37
N LEU A 176 21.56 -18.13 11.38
CA LEU A 176 21.28 -17.80 9.98
C LEU A 176 20.33 -18.81 9.34
N THR A 177 19.34 -18.33 8.60
CA THR A 177 18.39 -19.19 7.87
C THR A 177 17.89 -18.58 6.57
N SER A 178 17.60 -19.43 5.58
CA SER A 178 16.95 -19.04 4.32
C SER A 178 15.47 -19.45 4.25
N ARG A 179 14.94 -20.06 5.32
CA ARG A 179 13.51 -20.37 5.46
C ARG A 179 12.67 -19.08 5.60
N PRO A 180 11.36 -19.11 5.36
CA PRO A 180 10.47 -18.02 5.77
C PRO A 180 10.58 -17.75 7.27
N VAL A 181 10.60 -16.49 7.66
CA VAL A 181 10.77 -16.02 9.04
C VAL A 181 9.61 -15.16 9.47
N ASP A 182 9.24 -15.25 10.74
CA ASP A 182 8.14 -14.49 11.35
C ASP A 182 8.63 -13.61 12.51
N ARG A 183 7.71 -13.04 13.29
CA ARG A 183 8.04 -12.19 14.45
C ARG A 183 8.69 -12.97 15.60
N ALA A 184 8.42 -14.26 15.75
CA ALA A 184 8.96 -15.08 16.83
C ALA A 184 10.46 -15.34 16.65
N ASP A 185 10.93 -15.40 15.40
CA ASP A 185 12.35 -15.48 15.05
C ASP A 185 13.19 -14.26 15.52
N TYR A 186 12.54 -13.18 15.97
CA TYR A 186 13.16 -11.93 16.44
C TYR A 186 12.62 -11.48 17.81
N ALA A 187 12.17 -12.43 18.65
CA ALA A 187 11.59 -12.15 19.95
C ALA A 187 12.54 -11.40 20.90
N SER A 188 13.86 -11.62 20.79
CA SER A 188 14.88 -10.98 21.64
C SER A 188 14.87 -9.45 21.54
N ILE A 189 14.51 -8.92 20.36
CA ILE A 189 14.49 -7.51 20.01
C ILE A 189 13.07 -6.98 19.72
N ALA A 190 12.04 -7.75 20.10
CA ALA A 190 10.64 -7.40 19.90
C ALA A 190 10.31 -5.98 20.41
N PRO A 191 9.31 -5.33 19.79
CA PRO A 191 8.80 -4.04 20.23
C PRO A 191 8.52 -4.04 21.73
N ARG A 192 8.81 -2.93 22.41
CA ARG A 192 8.34 -2.82 23.79
C ARG A 192 6.82 -2.99 23.79
N PRO A 193 6.28 -3.76 24.75
CA PRO A 193 4.85 -3.65 25.03
C PRO A 193 4.57 -2.17 25.26
N ASP A 194 3.51 -1.65 24.63
CA ASP A 194 3.06 -0.30 24.91
C ASP A 194 3.05 -0.13 26.43
N ALA A 195 3.90 0.77 26.95
CA ALA A 195 3.79 1.14 28.34
C ALA A 195 2.33 1.60 28.49
N PRO A 196 1.54 1.02 29.41
CA PRO A 196 0.16 1.45 29.59
C PRO A 196 0.22 2.95 29.75
N THR A 197 -0.35 3.67 28.78
CA THR A 197 -0.46 5.12 28.82
C THR A 197 -1.12 5.39 30.14
N GLY A 198 -0.36 5.98 31.08
CA GLY A 198 -0.74 5.96 32.48
C GLY A 198 -2.21 6.28 32.60
N THR A 199 -3.01 5.30 33.04
CA THR A 199 -4.23 5.63 33.76
C THR A 199 -3.75 6.68 34.74
N PRO A 200 -4.28 7.91 34.76
CA PRO A 200 -3.99 8.80 35.86
C PRO A 200 -4.45 8.04 37.09
N GLU A 201 -3.50 7.38 37.77
CA GLU A 201 -3.67 6.90 39.13
C GLU A 201 -3.99 8.18 39.87
N THR A 202 -5.29 8.40 40.01
CA THR A 202 -5.83 9.39 40.92
C THR A 202 -5.47 8.82 42.27
N SER A 203 -4.23 9.06 42.69
CA SER A 203 -3.80 8.87 44.06
C SER A 203 -4.87 9.56 44.89
N PRO A 204 -5.64 8.84 45.74
CA PRO A 204 -6.52 9.51 46.67
C PRO A 204 -5.61 10.31 47.59
N SER A 205 -5.52 11.60 47.32
CA SER A 205 -4.87 12.56 48.18
C SER A 205 -5.67 12.55 49.47
N THR A 206 -5.16 11.87 50.50
CA THR A 206 -5.73 11.92 51.84
C THR A 206 -5.50 13.34 52.37
N PRO A 207 -6.54 14.17 52.58
CA PRO A 207 -6.35 15.47 53.19
C PRO A 207 -6.43 15.28 54.71
N GLY A 208 -5.29 15.54 55.36
CA GLY A 208 -5.12 16.06 56.72
C GLY A 208 -6.13 15.71 57.81
N SER A 209 -5.66 15.00 58.83
CA SER A 209 -6.13 15.23 60.20
C SER A 209 -5.64 16.60 60.70
N PRO A 210 -6.51 17.38 61.35
CA PRO A 210 -6.08 18.23 62.45
C PRO A 210 -6.84 17.87 63.74
N ARG A 211 -6.03 17.42 64.70
CA ARG A 211 -6.08 17.59 66.16
C ARG A 211 -7.42 17.50 66.92
#